data_AF-A0A940UYJ2-F1
#
_entry.id   AF-A0A940UYJ2-F1
#
_cell.length_a   1.000
_cell.length_b   1.000
_cell.length_c   1.000
_cell.angle_alpha   90.00
_cell.angle_beta   90.00
_cell.angle_gamma   90.00
#
_symmetry.space_group_name_H-M   'P 1'
#
loop_
_entity.id
_entity.type
_entity.pdbx_description
1 polymer ?
#
loop_
_entity_poly.entity_id
_entity_poly.type
_entity_poly.pdbx_seq_one_letter_code
_entity_poly.pdbx_strand_id
1 'polypeptide(L)'
;MKEILLVALVLLMSSVTTLHAQAQLAPESVPRITIEELKQQMDNSNLSIIDVRAAGDWEDSATRIKGSIREDPSKVDSWMAKYPSNKTIVFYCS
;
A
#
# COMPACT_ATOMS: atom_id res chain seq x y z
N MET A 1 -53.89 11.25 18.63
CA MET A 1 -54.02 11.29 17.15
C MET A 1 -52.82 11.96 16.48
N LYS A 2 -52.40 13.16 16.92
CA LYS A 2 -51.23 13.87 16.38
C LYS A 2 -49.91 13.12 16.59
N GLU A 3 -49.69 12.57 17.78
CA GLU A 3 -48.50 11.76 18.11
C GLU A 3 -48.41 10.46 17.30
N ILE A 4 -49.55 9.79 17.09
CA ILE A 4 -49.61 8.54 16.29
C ILE A 4 -49.36 8.84 14.80
N LEU A 5 -49.83 9.99 14.31
CA LEU A 5 -49.60 10.46 12.94
C LEU A 5 -48.14 10.86 12.70
N LEU A 6 -47.49 11.47 13.70
CA LEU A 6 -46.07 11.82 13.69
C LEU A 6 -45.17 10.57 13.68
N VAL A 7 -45.49 9.57 14.50
CA VAL A 7 -44.73 8.31 14.56
C VAL A 7 -44.84 7.52 13.24
N ALA A 8 -46.03 7.48 12.63
CA ALA A 8 -46.23 6.84 11.33
C ALA A 8 -45.47 7.54 10.19
N LEU A 9 -45.36 8.87 10.21
CA LEU A 9 -44.64 9.65 9.21
C LEU A 9 -43.12 9.45 9.32
N VAL A 10 -42.58 9.35 10.54
CA VAL A 10 -41.15 9.07 10.79
C VAL A 10 -40.78 7.65 10.38
N LEU A 11 -41.67 6.68 10.61
CA LEU A 11 -41.47 5.29 10.14
C LEU A 11 -41.49 5.18 8.61
N LEU A 12 -42.35 5.92 7.92
CA LEU A 12 -42.41 5.96 6.46
C LEU A 12 -41.20 6.65 5.80
N MET A 13 -40.50 7.55 6.50
CA MET A 13 -39.26 8.17 5.98
C MET A 13 -38.00 7.33 6.21
N SER A 14 -38.08 6.29 7.05
CA SER A 14 -36.93 5.42 7.37
C SER A 14 -36.67 4.30 6.35
N SER A 15 -37.59 4.07 5.40
CA SER A 15 -37.50 2.96 4.44
C SER A 15 -36.89 3.31 3.07
N VAL A 16 -36.49 4.56 2.81
CA VAL A 16 -36.12 5.03 1.46
C VAL A 16 -34.63 5.24 1.22
N THR A 17 -33.76 5.19 2.24
CA THR A 17 -32.36 5.62 2.05
C THR A 17 -31.32 4.60 2.51
N THR A 18 -31.28 3.41 1.91
CA THR A 18 -30.03 2.63 1.90
C THR A 18 -29.93 1.76 0.64
N LEU A 19 -29.81 2.38 -0.53
CA LEU A 19 -29.13 1.74 -1.66
C LEU A 19 -27.66 2.16 -1.61
N HIS A 20 -26.90 1.56 -0.68
CA HIS A 20 -25.45 1.69 -0.69
C HIS A 20 -24.93 0.80 -1.83
N ALA A 21 -24.53 1.43 -2.93
CA ALA A 21 -23.70 0.77 -3.92
C ALA A 21 -22.37 0.42 -3.24
N GLN A 22 -22.25 -0.82 -2.75
CA GLN A 22 -20.96 -1.34 -2.34
C GLN A 22 -20.13 -1.50 -3.61
N ALA A 23 -19.32 -0.48 -3.91
CA ALA A 23 -18.23 -0.64 -4.85
C ALA A 23 -17.34 -1.74 -4.28
N GLN A 24 -17.40 -2.92 -4.89
CA GLN A 24 -16.50 -4.01 -4.60
C GLN A 24 -15.10 -3.54 -5.01
N LEU A 25 -14.34 -3.01 -4.04
CA LEU A 25 -12.93 -2.75 -4.23
C LEU A 25 -12.29 -4.10 -4.57
N ALA A 26 -11.97 -4.31 -5.84
CA ALA A 26 -11.03 -5.36 -6.21
C ALA A 26 -9.79 -5.15 -5.33
N PRO A 27 -9.15 -6.23 -4.84
CA PRO A 27 -7.93 -6.07 -4.05
C PRO A 27 -6.98 -5.18 -4.85
N GLU A 28 -6.67 -3.99 -4.33
CA GLU A 28 -5.71 -3.11 -4.98
C GLU A 28 -4.43 -3.91 -5.12
N SER A 29 -4.10 -4.26 -6.36
CA SER A 29 -2.82 -4.87 -6.65
C SER A 29 -1.75 -3.93 -6.13
N VAL A 30 -0.85 -4.42 -5.28
CA VAL A 30 0.27 -3.64 -4.76
C VAL A 30 0.91 -2.88 -5.92
N PRO A 31 0.98 -1.53 -5.87
CA PRO A 31 1.50 -0.74 -6.97
C PRO A 31 2.89 -1.22 -7.40
N ARG A 32 3.09 -1.35 -8.70
CA ARG A 32 4.36 -1.73 -9.30
C ARG A 32 4.93 -0.58 -10.10
N ILE A 33 6.26 -0.55 -10.19
CA ILE A 33 7.01 0.39 -11.02
C ILE A 33 7.79 -0.40 -12.07
N THR A 34 7.86 0.12 -13.28
CA THR A 34 8.71 -0.43 -14.35
C THR A 34 10.18 -0.11 -14.09
N ILE A 35 11.07 -0.82 -14.80
CA ILE A 35 12.52 -0.58 -14.71
C ILE A 35 12.84 0.84 -15.20
N GLU A 36 12.17 1.29 -16.26
CA GLU A 36 12.35 2.59 -16.88
C GLU A 36 11.92 3.73 -15.96
N GLU A 37 10.75 3.61 -15.34
CA GLU A 37 10.26 4.58 -14.35
C GLU A 37 11.17 4.64 -13.13
N LEU A 38 11.66 3.50 -12.63
CA LEU A 38 12.60 3.49 -11.51
C LEU A 38 13.90 4.20 -11.87
N LYS A 39 14.45 3.95 -13.05
CA LYS A 39 15.67 4.63 -13.55
C LYS A 39 15.50 6.15 -13.60
N GLN A 40 14.35 6.63 -14.06
CA GLN A 40 14.04 8.06 -14.11
C GLN A 40 13.99 8.72 -12.72
N GLN A 41 13.72 7.95 -11.67
CA GLN A 41 13.61 8.44 -10.30
C GLN A 41 14.90 8.28 -9.47
N MET A 42 15.96 7.64 -9.99
CA MET A 42 17.15 7.30 -9.19
C MET A 42 17.93 8.50 -8.66
N ASP A 43 17.80 9.68 -9.28
CA ASP A 43 18.43 10.92 -8.82
C ASP A 43 17.57 11.68 -7.78
N ASN A 44 16.38 11.18 -7.45
CA ASN A 44 15.48 11.78 -6.48
C ASN A 44 15.87 11.38 -5.05
N SER A 45 16.17 12.36 -4.18
CA SER A 45 16.52 12.15 -2.77
C SER A 45 15.39 11.57 -1.90
N ASN A 46 14.16 11.57 -2.44
CA ASN A 46 12.97 11.00 -1.79
C ASN A 46 12.70 9.54 -2.17
N LEU A 47 13.55 8.92 -2.99
CA LEU A 47 13.48 7.50 -3.32
C LEU A 47 14.36 6.67 -2.37
N SER A 48 13.84 5.54 -1.92
CA SER A 48 14.61 4.50 -1.22
C SER A 48 14.35 3.15 -1.88
N ILE A 49 15.41 2.48 -2.33
CA ILE A 49 15.34 1.18 -2.99
C ILE A 49 15.78 0.12 -1.98
N ILE A 50 14.89 -0.83 -1.67
CA ILE A 50 15.13 -1.83 -0.63
C ILE A 50 15.19 -3.22 -1.27
N ASP A 51 16.36 -3.85 -1.14
CA ASP A 51 16.59 -5.23 -1.51
C ASP A 51 16.07 -6.14 -0.40
N VAL A 52 14.97 -6.84 -0.67
CA VAL A 52 14.32 -7.78 0.25
C VAL A 52 14.44 -9.22 -0.24
N ARG A 53 15.49 -9.52 -1.02
CA ARG A 53 15.79 -10.91 -1.41
C ARG A 53 16.02 -11.79 -0.20
N ALA A 54 15.71 -13.08 -0.35
CA ALA A 54 16.10 -14.09 0.61
C ALA A 54 17.62 -14.13 0.77
N ALA A 55 18.11 -14.61 1.91
CA ALA A 55 19.55 -14.56 2.21
C ALA A 55 20.41 -15.24 1.14
N GLY A 56 20.02 -16.45 0.69
CA GLY A 56 20.72 -17.17 -0.38
C GLY A 56 20.76 -16.38 -1.69
N ASP A 57 19.60 -15.93 -2.19
CA ASP A 57 19.51 -15.17 -3.44
C ASP A 57 20.32 -13.85 -3.41
N TRP A 58 20.43 -13.22 -2.24
CA TRP A 58 21.25 -12.04 -2.07
C TRP A 58 22.74 -12.39 -2.09
N GLU A 59 23.14 -13.44 -1.36
CA GLU A 59 24.53 -13.89 -1.23
C GLU A 59 25.10 -14.42 -2.55
N ASP A 60 24.27 -15.13 -3.33
CA ASP A 60 24.64 -15.72 -4.62
C ASP A 60 24.68 -14.71 -5.77
N SER A 61 24.25 -13.46 -5.52
CA SER A 61 24.13 -12.46 -6.57
C SER A 61 25.36 -11.59 -6.70
N ALA A 62 25.96 -11.61 -7.89
CA ALA A 62 27.08 -10.74 -8.23
C ALA A 62 26.68 -9.26 -8.43
N THR A 63 25.38 -8.95 -8.54
CA THR A 63 24.89 -7.61 -8.87
C THR A 63 23.71 -7.19 -7.99
N ARG A 64 23.50 -5.89 -7.92
CA ARG A 64 22.36 -5.27 -7.21
C ARG A 64 22.02 -3.94 -7.85
N ILE A 65 20.80 -3.46 -7.61
CA ILE A 65 20.40 -2.12 -8.05
C ILE A 65 21.28 -1.09 -7.34
N LYS A 66 21.85 -0.15 -8.09
CA LYS A 66 22.73 0.89 -7.52
C LYS A 66 21.96 1.70 -6.48
N GLY A 67 22.56 1.91 -5.31
CA GLY A 67 21.96 2.66 -4.21
C GLY A 67 20.94 1.87 -3.39
N SER A 68 20.71 0.58 -3.67
CA SER A 68 19.83 -0.23 -2.85
C SER A 68 20.42 -0.54 -1.48
N ILE A 69 19.54 -0.60 -0.48
CA ILE A 69 19.84 -1.00 0.90
C ILE A 69 19.26 -2.40 1.10
N ARG A 70 20.05 -3.33 1.66
CA ARG A 70 19.57 -4.67 2.01
C ARG A 70 18.83 -4.59 3.34
N GLU A 71 17.62 -5.15 3.38
CA GLU A 71 16.90 -5.43 4.62
C GLU A 71 16.35 -6.86 4.59
N ASP A 72 16.39 -7.55 5.73
CA ASP A 72 15.96 -8.95 5.80
C ASP A 72 14.41 -9.04 5.79
N PRO A 73 13.80 -9.68 4.77
CA PRO A 73 12.34 -9.82 4.69
C PRO A 73 11.74 -10.61 5.86
N SER A 74 12.53 -11.41 6.58
CA SER A 74 12.09 -12.18 7.76
C SER A 74 12.12 -11.37 9.06
N LYS A 75 12.65 -10.15 9.03
CA LYS A 75 12.88 -9.28 10.21
C LYS A 75 12.32 -7.87 10.03
N VAL A 76 11.18 -7.71 9.36
CA VAL A 76 10.55 -6.41 9.05
C VAL A 76 10.48 -5.47 10.26
N ASP A 77 10.03 -5.99 11.41
CA ASP A 77 9.88 -5.22 12.64
C ASP A 77 11.20 -4.57 13.11
N SER A 78 12.36 -5.15 12.75
CA SER A 78 13.67 -4.62 13.13
C SER A 78 14.11 -3.40 12.33
N TRP A 79 13.51 -3.16 11.15
CA TRP A 79 13.99 -2.14 10.22
C TRP A 79 12.93 -1.22 9.65
N MET A 80 11.64 -1.59 9.70
CA MET A 80 10.59 -0.78 9.09
C MET A 80 10.56 0.67 9.61
N ALA A 81 10.88 0.86 10.90
CA ALA A 81 10.91 2.18 11.54
C ALA A 81 12.04 3.10 11.02
N LYS A 82 13.04 2.57 10.30
CA LYS A 82 14.12 3.36 9.70
C LYS A 82 13.63 4.22 8.52
N TYR A 83 12.53 3.81 7.89
CA TYR A 83 12.05 4.41 6.64
C TYR A 83 10.82 5.29 6.90
N PRO A 84 10.91 6.61 6.63
CA PRO A 84 9.79 7.50 6.87
C PRO A 84 8.69 7.28 5.81
N SER A 85 7.43 7.34 6.24
CA SER A 85 6.26 7.09 5.39
C SER A 85 6.00 8.17 4.32
N ASN A 86 6.73 9.29 4.37
CA ASN A 86 6.63 10.38 3.40
C ASN A 86 7.61 10.26 2.23
N LYS A 87 8.33 9.13 2.11
CA LYS A 87 9.24 8.83 1.00
C LYS A 87 8.67 7.75 0.10
N THR A 88 9.09 7.76 -1.16
CA THR A 88 8.83 6.66 -2.09
C THR A 88 9.76 5.50 -1.73
N ILE A 89 9.20 4.36 -1.36
CA ILE A 89 9.94 3.15 -1.03
C ILE A 89 9.63 2.10 -2.10
N VAL A 90 10.67 1.62 -2.78
CA VAL A 90 10.57 0.58 -3.81
C VAL A 90 11.27 -0.68 -3.30
N PHE A 91 10.50 -1.74 -3.12
CA PHE A 91 11.02 -3.05 -2.75
C PHE A 91 11.28 -3.90 -3.99
N TYR A 92 12.36 -4.69 -3.98
CA TYR A 92 12.59 -5.71 -5.01
C TYR A 92 13.06 -7.03 -4.40
N CYS A 93 12.71 -8.12 -5.08
CA CYS A 93 13.13 -9.48 -4.79
C CYS A 93 13.71 -10.13 -6.06
N SER A 94 14.07 -11.41 -5.96
CA SER A 94 14.53 -12.24 -7.09
C SER A 94 13.40 -12.58 -8.06
#